data_AF-A0A1G4X138-F1
#
_entry.id   AF-A0A1G4X138-F1
#
_cell.length_a   1.000
_cell.length_b   1.000
_cell.length_c   1.000
_cell.angle_alpha   90.00
_cell.angle_beta   90.00
_cell.angle_gamma   90.00
#
_symmetry.space_group_name_H-M   'P 1'
#
loop_
_entity.id
_entity.type
_entity.pdbx_description
1 polymer ?
#
loop_
_entity_poly.entity_id
_entity_poly.type
_entity_poly.pdbx_seq_one_letter_code
_entity_poly.pdbx_strand_id
1 'polypeptide(L)'
;MNGNLVNIAAGAQTQSLHPYQAGYVPPDQGDAAGPSVPLRRGSWTTDSGDPATDADGFIRSAELAFRQRLSELDPASYSARGLQDRIAAFADGPEMRLMDAAQQAVEDAADAADAKVDDVRNGLSSNGDTAAELRATRYWNRTARLLDSVTDTGSLAARAQALVTAAAPEELGTLTQELGPYLESRGAQSDWVEAQLAQAAPQLGEALAAQSLAHKAQAVTANNANKLRNEVARTETPNGYGSGQPNALRDGLRFVLLSGIR
;
A
#
# COMPACT_ATOMS: atom_id res chain seq x y z
N MET A 1 15.60 -35.19 -70.60
CA MET A 1 15.92 -33.77 -70.43
C MET A 1 14.66 -32.97 -70.72
N ASN A 2 13.96 -32.49 -69.69
CA ASN A 2 12.87 -31.51 -69.82
C ASN A 2 12.91 -30.65 -68.55
N GLY A 3 13.31 -29.39 -68.71
CA GLY A 3 13.40 -28.41 -67.65
C GLY A 3 12.05 -27.72 -67.46
N ASN A 4 11.62 -27.62 -66.20
CA ASN A 4 10.42 -26.89 -65.80
C ASN A 4 10.88 -25.61 -65.08
N LEU A 5 10.74 -24.46 -65.74
CA LEU A 5 11.03 -23.15 -65.16
C LEU A 5 9.74 -22.60 -64.55
N VAL A 6 9.71 -22.52 -63.22
CA VAL A 6 8.66 -21.83 -62.46
C VAL A 6 8.94 -20.33 -62.50
N ASN A 7 8.01 -19.58 -63.08
CA ASN A 7 8.07 -18.14 -63.23
C ASN A 7 7.50 -17.48 -61.95
N ILE A 8 8.37 -17.01 -61.05
CA ILE A 8 7.97 -16.22 -59.87
C ILE A 8 7.85 -14.77 -60.31
N ALA A 9 6.64 -14.36 -60.70
CA ALA A 9 6.32 -12.95 -60.95
C ALA A 9 6.20 -12.22 -59.60
N ALA A 10 7.25 -11.48 -59.25
CA ALA A 10 7.27 -10.54 -58.15
C ALA A 10 6.34 -9.35 -58.45
N GLY A 11 5.11 -9.39 -57.92
CA GLY A 11 4.19 -8.26 -57.90
C GLY A 11 4.33 -7.46 -56.61
N ALA A 12 5.51 -6.87 -56.35
CA ALA A 12 5.66 -5.91 -55.26
C ALA A 12 5.00 -4.59 -55.71
N GLN A 13 3.73 -4.40 -55.36
CA GLN A 13 3.07 -3.11 -55.53
C GLN A 13 3.74 -2.10 -54.62
N THR A 14 4.56 -1.22 -55.19
CA THR A 14 5.10 -0.04 -54.52
C THR A 14 3.94 0.86 -54.13
N GLN A 15 3.58 0.86 -52.84
CA GLN A 15 2.64 1.83 -52.27
C GLN A 15 3.17 3.25 -52.54
N SER A 16 2.30 4.09 -53.10
CA SER A 16 2.62 5.50 -53.31
C SER A 16 2.55 6.26 -51.97
N LEU A 17 3.48 7.17 -51.75
CA LEU A 17 3.53 8.08 -50.59
C LEU A 17 2.83 9.42 -50.86
N HIS A 18 2.26 9.62 -52.06
CA HIS A 18 1.68 10.89 -52.46
C HIS A 18 0.14 10.82 -52.50
N PRO A 19 -0.57 11.72 -51.80
CA PRO A 19 -2.02 11.63 -51.56
C PRO A 19 -2.89 11.70 -52.81
N TYR A 20 -2.31 12.06 -53.97
CA TYR A 20 -3.02 12.22 -55.23
C TYR A 20 -2.74 11.09 -56.24
N GLN A 21 -1.99 10.05 -55.86
CA GLN A 21 -1.68 8.93 -56.77
C GLN A 21 -2.58 7.71 -56.53
N ALA A 22 -2.93 7.02 -57.61
CA ALA A 22 -3.67 5.77 -57.56
C ALA A 22 -2.85 4.72 -56.79
N GLY A 23 -3.44 4.12 -55.74
CA GLY A 23 -2.75 3.20 -54.82
C GLY A 23 -2.18 3.86 -53.56
N TYR A 24 -2.45 5.15 -53.32
CA TYR A 24 -2.21 5.77 -52.03
C TYR A 24 -3.20 5.23 -51.00
N VAL A 25 -2.67 4.57 -49.97
CA VAL A 25 -3.39 4.31 -48.73
C VAL A 25 -2.93 5.39 -47.76
N PRO A 26 -3.81 6.28 -47.26
CA PRO A 26 -3.45 7.21 -46.21
C PRO A 26 -2.76 6.44 -45.09
N PRO A 27 -1.59 6.89 -44.59
CA PRO A 27 -1.04 6.28 -43.38
C PRO A 27 -2.14 6.33 -42.34
N ASP A 28 -2.39 5.19 -41.69
CA ASP A 28 -3.33 5.12 -40.58
C ASP A 28 -3.01 6.31 -39.67
N GLN A 29 -3.93 7.26 -39.55
CA GLN A 29 -3.73 8.41 -38.66
C GLN A 29 -3.67 7.95 -37.19
N GLY A 30 -3.97 6.66 -36.93
CA GLY A 30 -3.55 5.97 -35.73
C GLY A 30 -2.05 6.12 -35.49
N ASP A 31 -1.73 6.88 -34.45
CA ASP A 31 -0.42 7.01 -33.80
C ASP A 31 0.36 8.30 -34.09
N ALA A 32 -0.19 9.25 -34.86
CA ALA A 32 0.32 10.61 -34.79
C ALA A 32 0.18 11.09 -33.33
N ALA A 33 1.28 11.60 -32.74
CA ALA A 33 1.33 12.09 -31.37
C ALA A 33 0.30 13.23 -31.20
N GLY A 34 -0.94 12.87 -30.86
CA GLY A 34 -2.01 13.79 -30.52
C GLY A 34 -1.53 14.81 -29.48
N PRO A 35 -2.11 16.01 -29.49
CA PRO A 35 -1.64 17.14 -28.71
C PRO A 35 -1.42 16.73 -27.26
N SER A 36 -0.20 16.93 -26.76
CA SER A 36 0.14 16.77 -25.35
C SER A 36 -0.70 17.77 -24.56
N VAL A 37 -1.79 17.29 -23.97
CA VAL A 37 -2.64 18.09 -23.08
C VAL A 37 -1.77 18.55 -21.92
N PRO A 38 -1.60 19.87 -21.70
CA PRO A 38 -0.83 20.34 -20.56
C PRO A 38 -1.58 19.97 -19.28
N LEU A 39 -0.99 19.07 -18.50
CA LEU A 39 -1.48 18.73 -17.17
C LEU A 39 -1.48 20.01 -16.32
N ARG A 40 -2.67 20.49 -15.98
CA ARG A 40 -2.84 21.65 -15.10
C ARG A 40 -2.37 21.22 -13.72
N ARG A 41 -1.10 21.53 -13.41
CA ARG A 41 -0.46 21.26 -12.12
C ARG A 41 -1.19 22.06 -11.04
N GLY A 42 -2.28 21.50 -10.51
CA GLY A 42 -2.93 22.05 -9.33
C GLY A 42 -1.92 22.05 -8.19
N SER A 43 -1.70 23.20 -7.55
CA SER A 43 -0.83 23.31 -6.38
C SER A 43 -1.53 22.64 -5.19
N TRP A 44 -1.54 21.31 -5.18
CA TRP A 44 -1.94 20.55 -4.01
C TRP A 44 -0.70 20.40 -3.15
N THR A 45 -0.38 21.44 -2.39
CA THR A 45 0.56 21.33 -1.27
C THR A 45 -0.20 20.62 -0.17
N THR A 46 0.06 19.33 -0.02
CA THR A 46 -0.39 18.57 1.14
C THR A 46 0.53 18.96 2.31
N ASP A 47 0.24 20.11 2.92
CA ASP A 47 0.99 20.64 4.08
C ASP A 47 0.37 20.12 5.38
N SER A 48 -0.14 18.88 5.36
CA SER A 48 -0.84 18.31 6.52
C SER A 48 0.12 17.83 7.59
N GLY A 49 1.37 17.53 7.20
CA GLY A 49 2.38 16.91 8.06
C GLY A 49 2.09 15.44 8.39
N ASP A 50 0.98 14.90 7.89
CA ASP A 50 0.55 13.51 8.08
C ASP A 50 0.68 12.73 6.75
N PRO A 51 1.64 11.80 6.65
CA PRO A 51 1.85 10.99 5.44
C PRO A 51 0.59 10.28 4.95
N ALA A 52 -0.31 9.87 5.85
CA ALA A 52 -1.54 9.18 5.49
C ALA A 52 -2.53 10.12 4.79
N THR A 53 -2.74 11.31 5.36
CA THR A 53 -3.59 12.35 4.76
C THR A 53 -3.05 12.78 3.39
N ASP A 54 -1.73 12.95 3.28
CA ASP A 54 -1.07 13.32 2.04
C ASP A 54 -1.26 12.23 0.97
N ALA A 55 -1.06 10.95 1.32
CA ALA A 55 -1.23 9.84 0.39
C ALA A 55 -2.67 9.68 -0.12
N ASP A 56 -3.69 9.82 0.72
CA ASP A 56 -5.08 9.83 0.27
C ASP A 56 -5.36 11.01 -0.69
N GLY A 57 -4.79 12.18 -0.41
CA GLY A 57 -4.84 13.33 -1.31
C GLY A 57 -4.26 13.03 -2.70
N PHE A 58 -3.05 12.43 -2.74
CA PHE A 58 -2.39 12.06 -4.00
C PHE A 58 -3.15 10.96 -4.76
N ILE A 59 -3.66 9.94 -4.08
CA ILE A 59 -4.46 8.88 -4.71
C ILE A 59 -5.71 9.46 -5.37
N ARG A 60 -6.47 10.30 -4.68
CA ARG A 60 -7.68 10.94 -5.24
C ARG A 60 -7.36 11.86 -6.41
N SER A 61 -6.22 12.57 -6.33
CA SER A 61 -5.75 13.43 -7.41
C SER A 61 -5.41 12.62 -8.67
N ALA A 62 -4.71 11.49 -8.50
CA ALA A 62 -4.39 10.58 -9.59
C ALA A 62 -5.66 9.96 -10.20
N GLU A 63 -6.63 9.57 -9.38
CA GLU A 63 -7.94 9.09 -9.86
C GLU A 63 -8.67 10.16 -10.68
N LEU A 64 -8.73 11.40 -10.20
CA LEU A 64 -9.39 12.49 -10.92
C LEU A 64 -8.71 12.77 -12.26
N ALA A 65 -7.37 12.79 -12.27
CA ALA A 65 -6.59 12.97 -13.48
C ALA A 65 -6.80 11.83 -14.48
N PHE A 66 -6.90 10.58 -14.01
CA PHE A 66 -7.20 9.44 -14.85
C PHE A 66 -8.60 9.56 -15.49
N ARG A 67 -9.61 9.90 -14.70
CA ARG A 67 -10.98 10.13 -15.21
C ARG A 67 -11.06 11.28 -16.20
N GLN A 68 -10.36 12.38 -15.91
CA GLN A 68 -10.28 13.50 -16.83
C GLN A 68 -9.64 13.05 -18.15
N ARG A 69 -8.51 12.33 -18.08
CA ARG A 69 -7.83 11.79 -19.26
C ARG A 69 -8.75 10.90 -20.10
N LEU A 70 -9.52 10.02 -19.48
CA LEU A 70 -10.49 9.17 -20.18
C LEU A 70 -11.59 10.01 -20.87
N SER A 71 -12.05 11.10 -20.25
CA SER A 71 -13.08 11.98 -20.83
C SER A 71 -12.60 12.80 -22.02
N GLU A 72 -11.29 13.05 -22.13
CA GLU A 72 -10.67 13.81 -23.22
C GLU A 72 -10.32 12.94 -24.43
N LEU A 73 -10.33 11.62 -24.29
CA LEU A 73 -10.08 10.68 -25.39
C LEU A 73 -11.36 10.52 -26.22
N ASP A 74 -11.30 10.90 -27.50
CA ASP A 74 -12.32 10.56 -28.49
C ASP A 74 -12.04 9.16 -29.06
N PRO A 75 -12.83 8.11 -28.73
CA PRO A 75 -12.56 6.75 -29.19
C PRO A 75 -12.62 6.60 -30.71
N ALA A 76 -13.39 7.46 -31.40
CA ALA A 76 -13.51 7.41 -32.87
C ALA A 76 -12.23 7.87 -33.58
N SER A 77 -11.38 8.61 -32.87
CA SER A 77 -10.12 9.15 -33.40
C SER A 77 -8.94 8.17 -33.28
N TYR A 78 -9.11 6.98 -32.69
CA TYR A 78 -8.03 6.03 -32.45
C TYR A 78 -8.37 4.60 -32.89
N SER A 79 -7.36 3.86 -33.31
CA SER A 79 -7.45 2.40 -33.39
C SER A 79 -7.60 1.81 -31.98
N ALA A 80 -8.17 0.61 -31.85
CA ALA A 80 -8.33 -0.03 -30.54
C ALA A 80 -6.98 -0.18 -29.79
N ARG A 81 -5.91 -0.51 -30.53
CA ARG A 81 -4.55 -0.60 -29.98
C ARG A 81 -4.01 0.77 -29.58
N GLY A 82 -4.12 1.78 -30.44
CA GLY A 82 -3.62 3.12 -30.12
C GLY A 82 -4.34 3.74 -28.92
N LEU A 83 -5.63 3.46 -28.74
CA LEU A 83 -6.39 3.88 -27.57
C LEU A 83 -5.91 3.17 -26.30
N GLN A 84 -5.65 1.86 -26.38
CA GLN A 84 -5.08 1.10 -25.27
C GLN A 84 -3.69 1.62 -24.88
N ASP A 85 -2.81 1.91 -25.84
CA ASP A 85 -1.47 2.45 -25.59
C ASP A 85 -1.55 3.84 -24.92
N ARG A 86 -2.54 4.67 -25.28
CA ARG A 86 -2.78 5.98 -24.65
C ARG A 86 -3.27 5.88 -23.21
N ILE A 87 -4.11 4.89 -22.91
CA ILE A 87 -4.59 4.61 -21.55
C ILE A 87 -3.43 4.05 -20.72
N ALA A 88 -2.68 3.10 -21.26
CA ALA A 88 -1.51 2.49 -20.60
C ALA A 88 -0.43 3.53 -20.28
N ALA A 89 -0.22 4.53 -21.14
CA ALA A 89 0.72 5.62 -20.90
C ALA A 89 0.40 6.47 -19.65
N PHE A 90 -0.82 6.41 -19.11
CA PHE A 90 -1.15 7.05 -17.84
C PHE A 90 -0.42 6.39 -16.66
N ALA A 91 -0.17 5.08 -16.71
CA ALA A 91 0.53 4.34 -15.66
C ALA A 91 1.94 4.91 -15.40
N ASP A 92 2.59 5.43 -16.43
CA ASP A 92 3.93 6.03 -16.35
C ASP A 92 3.92 7.55 -16.11
N GLY A 93 2.72 8.13 -15.95
CA GLY A 93 2.48 9.57 -15.80
C GLY A 93 2.94 10.16 -14.46
N PRO A 94 3.05 11.50 -14.37
CA PRO A 94 3.50 12.15 -13.14
C PRO A 94 2.54 11.94 -11.97
N GLU A 95 1.24 11.79 -12.20
CA GLU A 95 0.25 11.53 -11.16
C GLU A 95 0.43 10.17 -10.49
N MET A 96 0.69 9.13 -11.29
CA MET A 96 0.97 7.79 -10.77
C MET A 96 2.27 7.75 -9.98
N ARG A 97 3.31 8.47 -10.43
CA ARG A 97 4.56 8.59 -9.66
C ARG A 97 4.39 9.32 -8.33
N LEU A 98 3.53 10.34 -8.28
CA LEU A 98 3.20 11.03 -7.02
C LEU A 98 2.45 10.11 -6.07
N MET A 99 1.49 9.32 -6.58
CA MET A 99 0.82 8.29 -5.80
C MET A 99 1.81 7.25 -5.25
N ASP A 100 2.74 6.76 -6.08
CA ASP A 100 3.76 5.79 -5.68
C ASP A 100 4.68 6.37 -4.59
N ALA A 101 5.15 7.61 -4.77
CA ALA A 101 5.97 8.30 -3.77
C ALA A 101 5.22 8.50 -2.44
N ALA A 102 3.92 8.80 -2.50
CA ALA A 102 3.11 8.95 -1.30
C ALA A 102 2.83 7.61 -0.62
N GLN A 103 2.65 6.53 -1.38
CA GLN A 103 2.57 5.18 -0.82
C GLN A 103 3.88 4.83 -0.08
N GLN A 104 5.05 5.12 -0.70
CA GLN A 104 6.34 4.89 -0.05
C GLN A 104 6.48 5.70 1.24
N ALA A 105 6.07 6.97 1.26
CA ALA A 105 6.13 7.79 2.48
C ALA A 105 5.28 7.22 3.63
N VAL A 106 4.15 6.56 3.34
CA VAL A 106 3.33 5.88 4.36
C VAL A 106 3.99 4.59 4.83
N GLU A 107 4.66 3.86 3.94
CA GLU A 107 5.45 2.68 4.30
C GLU A 107 6.63 3.06 5.20
N ASP A 108 7.40 4.09 4.84
CA ASP A 108 8.48 4.63 5.66
C ASP A 108 7.99 5.08 7.05
N ALA A 109 6.77 5.63 7.13
CA ALA A 109 6.15 6.00 8.41
C ALA A 109 5.76 4.78 9.26
N ALA A 110 5.32 3.68 8.64
CA ALA A 110 5.06 2.42 9.34
C ALA A 110 6.37 1.81 9.87
N ASP A 111 7.42 1.76 9.04
CA ASP A 111 8.75 1.30 9.44
C ASP A 111 9.33 2.14 10.60
N ALA A 112 9.15 3.47 10.55
CA ALA A 112 9.56 4.36 11.64
C ALA A 112 8.78 4.12 12.93
N ALA A 113 7.49 3.77 12.83
CA ALA A 113 6.67 3.43 13.99
C ALA A 113 7.08 2.08 14.60
N ASP A 114 7.42 1.09 13.76
CA ASP A 114 7.99 -0.19 14.18
C ASP A 114 9.31 0.01 14.93
N ALA A 115 10.23 0.79 14.33
CA ALA A 115 11.50 1.14 14.97
C ALA A 115 11.31 1.84 16.33
N LYS A 116 10.30 2.71 16.44
CA LYS A 116 9.98 3.38 17.71
C LYS A 116 9.50 2.41 18.78
N VAL A 117 8.67 1.42 18.42
CA VAL A 117 8.23 0.37 19.36
C VAL A 117 9.44 -0.43 19.84
N ASP A 118 10.33 -0.80 18.93
CA ASP A 118 11.54 -1.54 19.26
C ASP A 118 12.49 -0.72 20.15
N ASP A 119 12.68 0.57 19.87
CA ASP A 119 13.46 1.48 20.71
C ASP A 119 12.89 1.59 22.13
N VAL A 120 11.57 1.71 22.27
CA VAL A 120 10.92 1.76 23.59
C VAL A 120 11.08 0.42 24.31
N ARG A 121 10.90 -0.72 23.63
CA ARG A 121 11.13 -2.05 24.21
C ARG A 121 12.58 -2.24 24.64
N ASN A 122 13.53 -1.79 23.83
CA ASN A 122 14.95 -1.82 24.14
C ASN A 122 15.28 -0.91 25.33
N GLY A 123 14.65 0.25 25.46
CA GLY A 123 14.80 1.14 26.62
C GLY A 123 14.23 0.58 27.92
N LEU A 124 13.21 -0.29 27.83
CA LEU A 124 12.69 -1.04 28.98
C LEU A 124 13.58 -2.23 29.36
N SER A 125 14.34 -2.78 28.39
CA SER A 125 15.29 -3.85 28.65
C SER A 125 16.66 -3.30 29.04
N SER A 126 17.40 -4.07 29.83
CA SER A 126 18.78 -3.74 30.17
C SER A 126 19.78 -4.50 29.29
N ASN A 127 19.47 -4.67 28.00
CA ASN A 127 20.29 -5.44 27.07
C ASN A 127 21.71 -4.85 26.98
N GLY A 128 22.74 -5.68 27.07
CA GLY A 128 24.14 -5.26 26.93
C GLY A 128 24.91 -4.98 28.23
N ASP A 129 24.24 -4.98 29.40
CA ASP A 129 24.90 -5.08 30.71
C ASP A 129 24.73 -6.52 31.24
N THR A 130 25.80 -7.30 31.29
CA THR A 130 25.79 -8.67 31.83
C THR A 130 25.19 -8.74 33.24
N ALA A 131 25.42 -7.72 34.08
CA ALA A 131 24.85 -7.70 35.42
C ALA A 131 23.33 -7.50 35.39
N ALA A 132 22.83 -6.75 34.42
CA ALA A 132 21.41 -6.51 34.24
C ALA A 132 20.70 -7.69 33.54
N GLU A 133 21.33 -8.34 32.57
CA GLU A 133 20.85 -9.60 31.99
C GLU A 133 20.73 -10.71 33.05
N LEU A 134 21.70 -10.80 33.97
CA LEU A 134 21.62 -11.71 35.12
C LEU A 134 20.45 -11.35 36.07
N ARG A 135 20.17 -10.06 36.27
CA ARG A 135 19.03 -9.60 37.08
C ARG A 135 17.71 -9.97 36.39
N ALA A 136 17.56 -9.68 35.10
CA ALA A 136 16.41 -10.05 34.27
C ALA A 136 16.17 -11.56 34.29
N THR A 137 17.21 -12.36 34.07
CA THR A 137 17.14 -13.84 34.12
C THR A 137 16.68 -14.34 35.50
N ARG A 138 17.21 -13.77 36.59
CA ARG A 138 16.80 -14.14 37.95
C ARG A 138 15.36 -13.75 38.24
N TYR A 139 14.95 -12.56 37.78
CA TYR A 139 13.58 -12.10 37.88
C TYR A 139 12.63 -13.06 37.14
N TRP A 140 12.90 -13.34 35.87
CA TRP A 140 12.10 -14.26 35.07
C TRP A 140 11.99 -15.64 35.71
N ASN A 141 13.11 -16.23 36.14
CA ASN A 141 13.09 -17.53 36.81
C ASN A 141 12.21 -17.55 38.08
N ARG A 142 12.13 -16.44 38.81
CA ARG A 142 11.24 -16.33 39.98
C ARG A 142 9.79 -16.19 39.53
N THR A 143 9.53 -15.34 38.55
CA THR A 143 8.20 -15.09 37.99
C THR A 143 7.61 -16.34 37.36
N ALA A 144 8.38 -17.05 36.53
CA ALA A 144 7.99 -18.31 35.91
C ALA A 144 7.60 -19.36 36.96
N ARG A 145 8.36 -19.52 38.05
CA ARG A 145 7.99 -20.44 39.15
C ARG A 145 6.69 -20.05 39.85
N LEU A 146 6.44 -18.75 40.02
CA LEU A 146 5.18 -18.28 40.59
C LEU A 146 4.00 -18.58 39.67
N LEU A 147 4.18 -18.39 38.35
CA LEU A 147 3.18 -18.74 37.36
C LEU A 147 2.98 -20.26 37.24
N ASP A 148 4.07 -21.04 37.31
CA ASP A 148 4.03 -22.50 37.23
C ASP A 148 3.23 -23.12 38.38
N SER A 149 3.25 -22.48 39.56
CA SER A 149 2.47 -22.89 40.73
C SER A 149 0.96 -22.76 40.54
N VAL A 150 0.51 -22.02 39.52
CA VAL A 150 -0.90 -21.86 39.18
C VAL A 150 -1.30 -22.95 38.18
N THR A 151 -2.09 -23.92 38.64
CA THR A 151 -2.52 -25.06 37.83
C THR A 151 -3.73 -24.76 36.95
N ASP A 152 -4.58 -23.82 37.39
CA ASP A 152 -5.78 -23.41 36.66
C ASP A 152 -5.44 -22.30 35.63
N THR A 153 -5.75 -22.54 34.36
CA THR A 153 -5.43 -21.61 33.27
C THR A 153 -6.21 -20.30 33.36
N GLY A 154 -7.44 -20.31 33.91
CA GLY A 154 -8.20 -19.09 34.16
C GLY A 154 -7.53 -18.19 35.19
N SER A 155 -7.04 -18.78 36.28
CA SER A 155 -6.31 -18.10 37.34
C SER A 155 -4.90 -17.67 36.93
N LEU A 156 -4.30 -18.35 35.94
CA LEU A 156 -2.98 -18.03 35.42
C LEU A 156 -2.92 -16.63 34.80
N ALA A 157 -3.92 -16.27 33.98
CA ALA A 157 -4.02 -14.95 33.36
C ALA A 157 -4.14 -13.85 34.43
N ALA A 158 -5.00 -14.03 35.44
CA ALA A 158 -5.16 -13.07 36.53
C ALA A 158 -3.86 -12.90 37.34
N ARG A 159 -3.12 -13.99 37.57
CA ARG A 159 -1.83 -13.93 38.25
C ARG A 159 -0.78 -13.20 37.43
N ALA A 160 -0.74 -13.43 36.12
CA ALA A 160 0.15 -12.74 35.19
C ALA A 160 -0.15 -11.23 35.11
N GLN A 161 -1.43 -10.84 35.05
CA GLN A 161 -1.85 -9.44 35.11
C GLN A 161 -1.39 -8.75 36.41
N ALA A 162 -1.55 -9.42 37.55
CA ALA A 162 -1.09 -8.91 38.84
C ALA A 162 0.44 -8.71 38.88
N LEU A 163 1.21 -9.57 38.20
CA LEU A 163 2.65 -9.42 38.09
C LEU A 163 3.03 -8.22 37.21
N VAL A 164 2.36 -8.01 36.08
CA VAL A 164 2.59 -6.84 35.22
C VAL A 164 2.31 -5.55 35.98
N THR A 165 1.19 -5.47 36.70
CA THR A 165 0.80 -4.29 37.49
C THR A 165 1.78 -3.98 38.63
N ALA A 166 2.44 -4.99 39.20
CA ALA A 166 3.35 -4.83 40.32
C ALA A 166 4.82 -4.69 39.91
N ALA A 167 5.15 -4.88 38.64
CA ALA A 167 6.53 -4.90 38.15
C ALA A 167 7.16 -3.50 38.17
N ALA A 168 8.45 -3.45 38.50
CA ALA A 168 9.24 -2.25 38.32
C ALA A 168 9.49 -1.96 36.83
N PRO A 169 9.79 -0.71 36.41
CA PRO A 169 10.04 -0.38 35.02
C PRO A 169 11.08 -1.27 34.33
N GLU A 170 12.15 -1.64 35.04
CA GLU A 170 13.23 -2.49 34.52
C GLU A 170 12.82 -3.97 34.40
N GLU A 171 11.79 -4.39 35.14
CA GLU A 171 11.23 -5.74 35.09
C GLU A 171 10.21 -5.88 33.95
N LEU A 172 9.55 -4.78 33.56
CA LEU A 172 8.60 -4.75 32.45
C LEU A 172 9.25 -5.15 31.12
N GLY A 173 10.52 -4.81 30.89
CA GLY A 173 11.27 -5.26 29.71
C GLY A 173 11.33 -6.79 29.62
N THR A 174 11.58 -7.47 30.75
CA THR A 174 11.60 -8.94 30.80
C THR A 174 10.20 -9.51 30.58
N LEU A 175 9.17 -8.93 31.20
CA LEU A 175 7.78 -9.39 31.01
C LEU A 175 7.30 -9.20 29.56
N THR A 176 7.74 -8.14 28.89
CA THR A 176 7.39 -7.87 27.49
C THR A 176 7.91 -8.96 26.55
N GLN A 177 9.09 -9.51 26.83
CA GLN A 177 9.71 -10.54 25.99
C GLN A 177 9.18 -11.93 26.31
N GLU A 178 8.99 -12.25 27.59
CA GLU A 178 8.82 -13.64 28.04
C GLU A 178 7.35 -14.03 28.31
N LEU A 179 6.49 -13.09 28.71
CA LEU A 179 5.18 -13.44 29.27
C LEU A 179 4.22 -14.03 28.23
N GLY A 180 4.17 -13.48 27.03
CA GLY A 180 3.31 -13.97 25.95
C GLY A 180 3.63 -15.41 25.55
N PRO A 181 4.86 -15.70 25.09
CA PRO A 181 5.29 -17.05 24.74
C PRO A 181 5.11 -18.06 25.88
N TYR A 182 5.36 -17.63 27.13
CA TYR A 182 5.15 -18.49 28.30
C TYR A 182 3.67 -18.86 28.47
N LEU A 183 2.74 -17.90 28.41
CA LEU A 183 1.30 -18.17 28.54
C LEU A 183 0.79 -19.09 27.43
N GLU A 184 1.24 -18.87 26.19
CA GLU A 184 0.90 -19.72 25.05
C GLU A 184 1.41 -21.15 25.23
N SER A 185 2.64 -21.33 25.73
CA SER A 185 3.19 -22.66 26.05
C SER A 185 2.40 -23.42 27.11
N ARG A 186 1.70 -22.68 27.98
CA ARG A 186 0.80 -23.20 29.04
C ARG A 186 -0.65 -23.37 28.54
N GLY A 187 -0.93 -23.07 27.27
CA GLY A 187 -2.27 -23.12 26.68
C GLY A 187 -3.21 -22.00 27.15
N ALA A 188 -2.67 -20.91 27.68
CA ALA A 188 -3.43 -19.73 28.10
C ALA A 188 -3.45 -18.65 27.02
N GLN A 189 -4.47 -17.79 27.06
CA GLN A 189 -4.61 -16.63 26.18
C GLN A 189 -3.58 -15.54 26.54
N SER A 190 -2.91 -14.99 25.52
CA SER A 190 -1.83 -13.99 25.61
C SER A 190 -2.20 -12.64 24.96
N ASP A 191 -3.33 -12.56 24.27
CA ASP A 191 -3.81 -11.40 23.48
C ASP A 191 -4.04 -10.13 24.33
N TRP A 192 -4.20 -10.27 25.65
CA TRP A 192 -4.31 -9.16 26.59
C TRP A 192 -2.95 -8.60 27.07
N VAL A 193 -1.86 -9.35 26.91
CA VAL A 193 -0.56 -9.05 27.53
C VAL A 193 -0.03 -7.70 27.07
N GLU A 194 -0.07 -7.45 25.77
CA GLU A 194 0.41 -6.19 25.19
C GLU A 194 -0.38 -4.98 25.71
N ALA A 195 -1.71 -5.08 25.77
CA ALA A 195 -2.57 -4.01 26.30
C ALA A 195 -2.30 -3.75 27.79
N GLN A 196 -2.03 -4.79 28.58
CA GLN A 196 -1.69 -4.65 29.99
C GLN A 196 -0.31 -4.00 30.17
N LEU A 197 0.68 -4.41 29.37
CA LEU A 197 2.02 -3.80 29.39
C LEU A 197 1.97 -2.33 28.95
N ALA A 198 1.15 -1.99 27.96
CA ALA A 198 0.92 -0.61 27.53
C ALA A 198 0.34 0.27 28.64
N GLN A 199 -0.52 -0.27 29.52
CA GLN A 199 -1.02 0.44 30.69
C GLN A 199 0.06 0.65 31.75
N ALA A 200 0.93 -0.35 31.96
CA ALA A 200 2.01 -0.28 32.94
C ALA A 200 3.19 0.60 32.46
N ALA A 201 3.45 0.65 31.15
CA ALA A 201 4.46 1.48 30.50
C ALA A 201 3.81 2.41 29.47
N PRO A 202 3.36 3.63 29.86
CA PRO A 202 2.63 4.53 28.96
C PRO A 202 3.36 4.84 27.65
N GLN A 203 4.70 4.94 27.68
CA GLN A 203 5.51 5.17 26.48
C GLN A 203 5.41 4.02 25.47
N LEU A 204 5.31 2.77 25.95
CA LEU A 204 5.08 1.61 25.11
C LEU A 204 3.66 1.66 24.52
N GLY A 205 2.67 2.02 25.34
CA GLY A 205 1.30 2.20 24.87
C GLY A 205 1.16 3.25 23.77
N GLU A 206 1.82 4.40 23.91
CA GLU A 206 1.87 5.45 22.89
C GLU A 206 2.54 4.97 21.60
N ALA A 207 3.66 4.24 21.72
CA ALA A 207 4.37 3.69 20.56
C ALA A 207 3.54 2.65 19.80
N LEU A 208 2.90 1.72 20.52
CA LEU A 208 2.02 0.71 19.92
C LEU A 208 0.78 1.33 19.29
N ALA A 209 0.20 2.37 19.89
CA ALA A 209 -0.91 3.09 19.30
C ALA A 209 -0.50 3.77 17.98
N ALA A 210 0.67 4.42 17.96
CA ALA A 210 1.23 5.03 16.75
C ALA A 210 1.53 3.98 15.67
N GLN A 211 2.12 2.84 16.04
CA GLN A 211 2.34 1.71 15.14
C GLN A 211 1.02 1.21 14.54
N SER A 212 0.01 0.93 15.38
CA SER A 212 -1.30 0.49 14.91
C SER A 212 -1.92 1.47 13.91
N LEU A 213 -1.75 2.77 14.16
CA LEU A 213 -2.24 3.83 13.27
C LEU A 213 -1.52 3.82 11.92
N ALA A 214 -0.18 3.73 11.94
CA ALA A 214 0.66 3.72 10.75
C ALA A 214 0.39 2.49 9.88
N HIS A 215 0.28 1.30 10.47
CA HIS A 215 -0.07 0.06 9.76
C HIS A 215 -1.46 0.12 9.12
N LYS A 216 -2.45 0.72 9.80
CA LYS A 216 -3.79 0.93 9.21
C LYS A 216 -3.72 1.89 8.02
N ALA A 217 -2.96 2.99 8.15
CA ALA A 217 -2.75 3.93 7.06
C ALA A 217 -2.07 3.24 5.87
N GLN A 218 -1.01 2.46 6.10
CA GLN A 218 -0.32 1.69 5.07
C GLN A 218 -1.26 0.72 4.36
N ALA A 219 -2.05 -0.05 5.11
CA ALA A 219 -3.00 -1.02 4.53
C ALA A 219 -4.06 -0.34 3.66
N VAL A 220 -4.63 0.78 4.11
CA VAL A 220 -5.63 1.55 3.35
C VAL A 220 -5.00 2.17 2.10
N THR A 221 -3.87 2.84 2.24
CA THR A 221 -3.14 3.47 1.12
C THR A 221 -2.75 2.45 0.07
N ALA A 222 -2.18 1.31 0.47
CA ALA A 222 -1.82 0.22 -0.43
C ALA A 222 -3.06 -0.37 -1.14
N ASN A 223 -4.18 -0.58 -0.42
CA ASN A 223 -5.42 -1.06 -1.03
C ASN A 223 -5.94 -0.09 -2.10
N ASN A 224 -5.96 1.20 -1.76
CA ASN A 224 -6.45 2.25 -2.63
C ASN A 224 -5.55 2.44 -3.86
N ALA A 225 -4.23 2.49 -3.70
CA ALA A 225 -3.27 2.55 -4.80
C ALA A 225 -3.40 1.33 -5.73
N ASN A 226 -3.55 0.13 -5.17
CA ASN A 226 -3.74 -1.09 -5.98
C ASN A 226 -5.06 -1.09 -6.74
N LYS A 227 -6.15 -0.54 -6.18
CA LYS A 227 -7.41 -0.37 -6.91
C LYS A 227 -7.22 0.53 -8.14
N LEU A 228 -6.55 1.67 -7.99
CA LEU A 228 -6.29 2.58 -9.11
C LEU A 228 -5.37 1.94 -10.16
N ARG A 229 -4.27 1.29 -9.75
CA ARG A 229 -3.40 0.55 -10.69
C ARG A 229 -4.18 -0.49 -11.48
N ASN A 230 -5.05 -1.25 -10.81
CA ASN A 230 -5.90 -2.26 -11.45
C ASN A 230 -6.92 -1.63 -12.40
N GLU A 231 -7.51 -0.49 -12.04
CA GLU A 231 -8.43 0.25 -12.91
C GLU A 231 -7.71 0.70 -14.18
N VAL A 232 -6.55 1.35 -14.05
CA VAL A 232 -5.73 1.77 -15.20
C VAL A 232 -5.38 0.58 -16.09
N ALA A 233 -4.96 -0.55 -15.50
CA ALA A 233 -4.57 -1.75 -16.25
C ALA A 233 -5.75 -2.48 -16.93
N ARG A 234 -6.93 -2.46 -16.32
CA ARG A 234 -8.13 -3.19 -16.81
C ARG A 234 -9.07 -2.33 -17.66
N THR A 235 -8.80 -1.03 -17.79
CA THR A 235 -9.59 -0.16 -18.66
C THR A 235 -9.30 -0.52 -20.10
N GLU A 236 -10.04 -1.51 -20.61
CA GLU A 236 -10.12 -1.81 -22.04
C GLU A 236 -10.96 -0.73 -22.73
N THR A 237 -10.64 -0.47 -24.01
CA THR A 237 -11.23 0.58 -24.84
C THR A 237 -12.74 0.79 -24.61
N PRO A 238 -13.24 2.04 -24.55
CA PRO A 238 -14.61 2.33 -24.18
C PRO A 238 -15.59 1.98 -25.31
N ASN A 239 -15.92 0.69 -25.47
CA ASN A 239 -17.03 0.25 -26.32
C ASN A 239 -18.42 0.50 -25.68
N GLY A 240 -18.47 1.11 -24.48
CA GLY A 240 -19.68 1.30 -23.69
C GLY A 240 -20.10 2.76 -23.42
N TYR A 241 -19.35 3.78 -23.83
CA TYR A 241 -19.73 5.20 -23.64
C TYR A 241 -20.64 5.72 -24.77
N GLY A 242 -21.46 4.84 -25.35
CA GLY A 242 -22.52 5.22 -26.28
C GLY A 242 -23.65 5.95 -25.55
N SER A 243 -23.62 7.28 -25.59
CA SER A 243 -24.75 8.22 -25.61
C SER A 243 -25.93 8.06 -24.61
N GLY A 244 -25.82 7.31 -23.51
CA GLY A 244 -27.03 6.98 -22.71
C GLY A 244 -26.93 6.87 -21.18
N GLN A 245 -25.76 6.76 -20.55
CA GLN A 245 -25.71 6.63 -19.09
C GLN A 245 -24.55 7.39 -18.43
N PRO A 246 -24.83 8.53 -17.77
CA PRO A 246 -23.84 9.23 -16.93
C PRO A 246 -23.59 8.58 -15.55
N ASN A 247 -24.04 7.34 -15.29
CA ASN A 247 -24.04 6.76 -13.94
C ASN A 247 -23.11 5.56 -13.68
N ALA A 248 -22.52 4.91 -14.69
CA ALA A 248 -21.75 3.67 -14.45
C ALA A 248 -20.38 3.89 -13.76
N LEU A 249 -19.75 5.07 -13.92
CA LEU A 249 -18.53 5.42 -13.18
C LEU A 249 -18.80 5.98 -11.76
N ARG A 250 -20.06 6.26 -11.41
CA ARG A 250 -20.40 6.88 -10.12
C ARG A 250 -20.44 5.87 -8.96
N ASP A 251 -20.65 4.59 -9.26
CA ASP A 251 -20.83 3.53 -8.25
C ASP A 251 -19.62 2.59 -8.06
N GLY A 252 -18.56 2.73 -8.87
CA GLY A 252 -17.52 1.69 -8.99
C GLY A 252 -16.37 1.71 -7.99
N LEU A 253 -16.01 2.85 -7.41
CA LEU A 253 -14.84 2.97 -6.54
C LEU A 253 -15.22 3.56 -5.19
N ARG A 254 -15.65 2.67 -4.29
CA ARG A 254 -15.64 2.97 -2.86
C ARG A 254 -14.21 2.82 -2.36
N PHE A 255 -13.47 3.93 -2.40
CA PHE A 255 -12.22 4.07 -1.66
C PHE A 255 -12.54 4.05 -0.16
N VAL A 256 -11.69 3.35 0.59
CA VAL A 256 -11.81 3.37 2.04
C VAL A 256 -11.28 4.72 2.49
N LEU A 257 -12.16 5.54 3.05
CA LEU A 257 -11.80 6.85 3.58
C LEU A 257 -10.97 6.66 4.86
N LEU A 258 -9.85 7.38 4.96
CA LEU A 258 -9.03 7.47 6.18
C LEU A 258 -9.73 8.26 7.32
N SER A 259 -10.99 8.65 7.17
CA SER A 259 -11.72 9.57 8.07
C SER A 259 -11.91 9.08 9.52
N GLY A 260 -11.42 7.90 9.88
CA GLY A 260 -11.43 7.36 11.24
C GLY A 260 -10.05 7.03 11.84
N ILE A 261 -8.96 7.46 11.19
CA ILE A 261 -7.57 7.19 11.63
C ILE A 261 -6.97 8.43 12.33
N ARG A 262 -7.76 9.15 13.12
CA ARG A 262 -7.30 10.32 13.90
C ARG A 262 -7.62 10.17 15.37
#